data_AF-A0A8S9SML5-F1
#
_entry.id   AF-A0A8S9SML5-F1
#
_cell.length_a   1.000
_cell.length_b   1.000
_cell.length_c   1.000
_cell.angle_alpha   90.00
_cell.angle_beta   90.00
_cell.angle_gamma   90.00
#
_symmetry.space_group_name_H-M   'P 1'
#
loop_
_entity.id
_entity.type
_entity.pdbx_description
1 polymer ?
#
loop_
_entity_poly.entity_id
_entity_poly.type
_entity_poly.pdbx_seq_one_letter_code
_entity_poly.pdbx_strand_id
1 'polypeptide(L)'
;MAQSPGLLARPVSIAVPVGGGRRAPNTSAGSVGDRALDDDVDSSTHRRQRRALEEINSVSSNSPSSGLPPSSRASGEGTSEVDQSAHLPDVHETSSWRFLYDNEVPILGNPKSLALIWRKIREKGYELPSLGDMREHDAYVWMAVANAKAMEASNEYATLMEKRLADFPRKEEVEGHLLTIQQLRGKLSANETEKVAIQNDLDSMKENHRREIKGRDAVARKERNLARRSLTREYDAVLAVVKDKLQKKKEESAAEIRLQEVRARIEALTEYSVGGFELEEELGRLRDREISLDLDYSLASVSDPSLSRLELPEVSGDSVDQEWCES
;
A
#
# COMPACT_ATOMS: atom_id res chain seq x y z
N MET A 1 -71.86 31.14 -20.83
CA MET A 1 -72.16 31.13 -19.37
C MET A 1 -72.21 29.69 -18.90
N ALA A 2 -71.87 29.48 -17.62
CA ALA A 2 -71.62 28.22 -16.89
C ALA A 2 -70.17 27.69 -16.97
N GLN A 3 -69.42 27.98 -15.90
CA GLN A 3 -68.06 27.55 -15.56
C GLN A 3 -68.08 26.13 -14.97
N SER A 4 -67.12 25.29 -15.35
CA SER A 4 -66.82 24.01 -14.67
C SER A 4 -65.89 24.24 -13.47
N PRO A 5 -66.07 23.55 -12.32
CA PRO A 5 -65.13 23.64 -11.21
C PRO A 5 -63.90 22.78 -11.47
N GLY A 6 -62.73 23.42 -11.53
CA GLY A 6 -61.43 22.74 -11.63
C GLY A 6 -61.03 22.11 -10.29
N LEU A 7 -60.65 20.84 -10.34
CA LEU A 7 -59.99 20.12 -9.25
C LEU A 7 -58.55 20.65 -9.12
N LEU A 8 -58.29 21.44 -8.06
CA LEU A 8 -56.95 21.88 -7.69
C LEU A 8 -56.22 20.75 -6.96
N ALA A 9 -55.28 20.12 -7.64
CA ALA A 9 -54.27 19.26 -7.01
C ALA A 9 -53.29 20.14 -6.20
N ARG A 10 -53.10 19.81 -4.92
CA ARG A 10 -52.10 20.48 -4.06
C ARG A 10 -50.71 19.84 -4.31
N PRO A 11 -49.65 20.62 -4.53
CA PRO A 11 -48.31 20.07 -4.63
C PRO A 11 -47.75 19.72 -3.24
N VAL A 12 -47.16 18.53 -3.14
CA VAL A 12 -46.38 18.08 -1.98
C VAL A 12 -45.00 18.73 -2.07
N SER A 13 -44.63 19.48 -1.03
CA SER A 13 -43.30 20.10 -0.93
C SER A 13 -42.28 19.09 -0.39
N ILE A 14 -41.25 18.78 -1.18
CA ILE A 14 -40.09 18.00 -0.75
C ILE A 14 -38.99 18.99 -0.37
N ALA A 15 -38.57 18.98 0.89
CA ALA A 15 -37.43 19.75 1.37
C ALA A 15 -36.12 19.00 1.03
N VAL A 16 -35.23 19.65 0.29
CA VAL A 16 -33.87 19.18 0.01
C VAL A 16 -32.89 19.95 0.88
N PRO A 17 -32.06 19.29 1.72
CA PRO A 17 -31.02 19.99 2.45
C PRO A 17 -29.85 20.30 1.51
N VAL A 18 -29.64 21.60 1.25
CA VAL A 18 -28.47 22.14 0.56
C VAL A 18 -27.31 22.22 1.55
N GLY A 19 -26.44 21.22 1.52
CA GLY A 19 -25.12 21.26 2.16
C GLY A 19 -24.13 22.02 1.28
N GLY A 20 -23.95 23.31 1.56
CA GLY A 20 -22.96 24.16 0.91
C GLY A 20 -21.55 23.93 1.45
N GLY A 21 -20.58 23.80 0.54
CA GLY A 21 -19.15 23.79 0.84
C GLY A 21 -18.34 24.20 -0.39
N ARG A 22 -18.41 25.49 -0.75
CA ARG A 22 -17.58 26.06 -1.82
C ARG A 22 -16.15 26.26 -1.32
N ARG A 23 -15.23 25.71 -2.10
CA ARG A 23 -13.79 25.94 -2.13
C ARG A 23 -13.50 27.33 -2.72
N ALA A 24 -12.52 28.05 -2.19
CA ALA A 24 -11.88 29.19 -2.83
C ALA A 24 -10.34 29.03 -2.75
N PRO A 25 -9.59 29.40 -3.81
CA PRO A 25 -8.13 29.30 -3.86
C PRO A 25 -7.48 30.65 -3.54
N ASN A 26 -6.35 30.63 -2.84
CA ASN A 26 -5.46 31.79 -2.77
C ASN A 26 -4.05 31.38 -3.20
N THR A 27 -3.65 31.90 -4.35
CA THR A 27 -2.29 32.08 -4.82
C THR A 27 -1.80 33.46 -4.40
N SER A 28 -0.63 33.58 -3.77
CA SER A 28 0.25 34.74 -3.94
C SER A 28 1.68 34.43 -3.49
N ALA A 29 2.61 35.05 -4.19
CA ALA A 29 4.03 34.75 -4.36
C ALA A 29 4.98 35.44 -3.36
N GLY A 30 6.27 35.06 -3.46
CA GLY A 30 7.45 35.71 -2.87
C GLY A 30 8.09 34.84 -1.78
N SER A 31 9.40 34.62 -1.68
CA SER A 31 10.57 35.29 -2.26
C SER A 31 11.81 34.40 -2.03
N VAL A 32 12.79 34.59 -2.92
CA VAL A 32 14.16 34.04 -2.92
C VAL A 32 14.93 34.39 -1.63
N GLY A 33 15.75 33.46 -1.15
CA GLY A 33 16.75 33.67 -0.10
C GLY A 33 17.61 32.43 0.13
N ASP A 34 18.88 32.53 -0.26
CA ASP A 34 19.91 31.50 -0.36
C ASP A 34 20.72 31.33 0.96
N ARG A 35 21.35 30.15 1.11
CA ARG A 35 22.51 29.78 1.97
C ARG A 35 22.32 29.32 3.42
N ALA A 36 22.63 28.02 3.58
CA ALA A 36 23.63 27.39 4.46
C ALA A 36 23.79 27.85 5.91
N LEU A 37 23.74 26.90 6.85
CA LEU A 37 24.87 26.46 7.68
C LEU A 37 24.45 25.25 8.54
N ASP A 38 25.34 24.26 8.59
CA ASP A 38 25.36 23.17 9.56
C ASP A 38 25.31 23.69 11.00
N ASP A 39 24.64 22.97 11.89
CA ASP A 39 25.27 22.55 13.15
C ASP A 39 24.48 21.45 13.86
N ASP A 40 25.27 20.47 14.27
CA ASP A 40 25.02 19.26 15.03
C ASP A 40 24.73 19.62 16.50
N VAL A 41 23.53 19.35 17.04
CA VAL A 41 23.33 19.25 18.50
C VAL A 41 22.28 18.20 18.85
N ASP A 42 22.80 17.12 19.43
CA ASP A 42 22.12 16.12 20.25
C ASP A 42 21.21 16.77 21.30
N SER A 43 19.91 16.43 21.31
CA SER A 43 19.02 16.71 22.44
C SER A 43 17.88 15.70 22.52
N SER A 44 18.19 14.64 23.28
CA SER A 44 17.28 13.74 23.98
C SER A 44 16.15 14.50 24.72
N THR A 45 15.01 14.73 24.07
CA THR A 45 13.73 14.94 24.78
C THR A 45 12.51 14.71 23.88
N HIS A 46 12.08 13.45 23.74
CA HIS A 46 10.67 13.15 23.46
C HIS A 46 10.26 11.75 23.96
N ARG A 47 10.50 11.50 25.25
CA ARG A 47 10.11 10.25 25.95
C ARG A 47 8.85 10.41 26.81
N ARG A 48 7.87 11.20 26.38
CA ARG A 48 6.55 11.33 27.03
C ARG A 48 5.46 11.77 26.05
N GLN A 49 4.86 10.82 25.35
CA GLN A 49 3.43 10.86 24.95
C GLN A 49 3.14 9.67 24.03
N ARG A 50 2.76 8.54 24.62
CA ARG A 50 1.87 7.50 24.05
C ARG A 50 1.73 6.38 25.07
N ARG A 51 0.99 6.68 26.13
CA ARG A 51 0.27 5.71 26.98
C ARG A 51 -1.01 6.40 27.42
N ALA A 52 -2.01 6.37 26.54
CA ALA A 52 -3.38 6.78 26.83
C ALA A 52 -4.26 6.35 25.65
N LEU A 53 -4.37 5.05 25.39
CA LEU A 53 -5.48 4.49 24.61
C LEU A 53 -5.56 2.95 24.76
N GLU A 54 -5.42 2.43 25.98
CA GLU A 54 -5.74 1.05 26.32
C GLU A 54 -6.36 1.04 27.72
N GLU A 55 -7.54 1.64 27.86
CA GLU A 55 -8.28 1.56 29.12
C GLU A 55 -9.78 1.81 28.95
N ILE A 56 -10.43 1.17 27.96
CA ILE A 56 -11.88 0.99 27.98
C ILE A 56 -12.20 -0.34 27.31
N ASN A 57 -12.05 -1.46 28.04
CA ASN A 57 -12.82 -2.68 27.82
C ASN A 57 -12.36 -3.73 28.83
N SER A 58 -12.97 -3.76 30.02
CA SER A 58 -13.27 -4.97 30.80
C SER A 58 -13.91 -4.62 32.14
N VAL A 59 -14.81 -5.50 32.59
CA VAL A 59 -15.51 -5.55 33.90
C VAL A 59 -16.80 -4.70 33.91
N SER A 60 -17.99 -5.25 33.67
CA SER A 60 -18.76 -6.31 34.38
C SER A 60 -19.95 -5.64 35.07
N SER A 61 -21.18 -6.08 34.78
CA SER A 61 -22.20 -6.40 35.79
C SER A 61 -23.45 -6.99 35.13
N ASN A 62 -23.82 -8.16 35.63
CA ASN A 62 -24.99 -8.94 35.26
C ASN A 62 -26.28 -8.39 35.90
N SER A 63 -27.37 -8.49 35.11
CA SER A 63 -28.77 -8.79 35.50
C SER A 63 -29.63 -7.72 36.22
N PRO A 64 -30.97 -7.89 36.28
CA PRO A 64 -31.94 -8.13 35.20
C PRO A 64 -33.19 -7.22 35.32
N SER A 65 -34.14 -7.38 34.38
CA SER A 65 -35.61 -7.17 34.54
C SER A 65 -36.26 -6.00 33.79
N SER A 66 -37.19 -6.43 32.92
CA SER A 66 -38.54 -5.89 32.70
C SER A 66 -38.77 -4.61 31.92
N GLY A 67 -39.35 -4.83 30.73
CA GLY A 67 -40.70 -4.35 30.45
C GLY A 67 -40.78 -3.19 29.47
N LEU A 68 -41.31 -3.48 28.27
CA LEU A 68 -42.32 -2.72 27.50
C LEU A 68 -42.41 -3.28 26.05
N PRO A 69 -43.51 -3.02 25.31
CA PRO A 69 -44.45 -4.05 24.86
C PRO A 69 -44.23 -4.52 23.42
N PRO A 70 -44.84 -5.65 23.00
CA PRO A 70 -44.80 -6.10 21.62
C PRO A 70 -45.67 -5.21 20.73
N SER A 71 -45.07 -4.68 19.67
CA SER A 71 -45.80 -4.05 18.56
C SER A 71 -46.67 -5.10 17.87
N SER A 72 -47.98 -4.99 18.15
CA SER A 72 -49.13 -5.44 17.36
C SER A 72 -48.77 -6.04 15.98
N ARG A 73 -48.60 -7.37 15.96
CA ARG A 73 -48.63 -8.18 14.76
C ARG A 73 -50.11 -8.52 14.53
N ALA A 74 -50.71 -7.93 13.50
CA ALA A 74 -52.03 -8.33 13.07
C ALA A 74 -51.98 -9.80 12.64
N SER A 75 -52.81 -10.59 13.31
CA SER A 75 -53.10 -11.97 13.00
C SER A 75 -53.72 -12.05 11.60
N GLY A 76 -53.14 -12.93 10.79
CA GLY A 76 -53.61 -13.31 9.47
C GLY A 76 -53.23 -14.77 9.25
N GLU A 77 -53.69 -15.60 10.18
CA GLU A 77 -53.61 -17.05 10.13
C GLU A 77 -54.52 -17.53 9.00
N GLY A 78 -53.90 -18.05 7.95
CA GLY A 78 -54.54 -18.59 6.76
C GLY A 78 -53.80 -19.83 6.29
N THR A 79 -53.55 -20.75 7.21
CA THR A 79 -53.30 -22.16 6.90
C THR A 79 -54.57 -22.75 6.30
N SER A 80 -54.72 -22.70 4.99
CA SER A 80 -55.58 -23.65 4.28
C SER A 80 -54.67 -24.77 3.77
N GLU A 81 -54.52 -25.76 4.64
CA GLU A 81 -54.18 -27.12 4.28
C GLU A 81 -55.14 -27.55 3.16
N VAL A 82 -54.61 -27.77 1.95
CA VAL A 82 -55.38 -28.31 0.84
C VAL A 82 -55.60 -29.79 1.15
N ASP A 83 -56.82 -30.10 1.56
CA ASP A 83 -57.34 -31.45 1.63
C ASP A 83 -57.24 -32.12 0.25
N GLN A 84 -56.31 -33.07 0.10
CA GLN A 84 -56.13 -33.89 -1.09
C GLN A 84 -57.17 -35.04 -1.17
N SER A 85 -58.22 -35.02 -0.34
CA SER A 85 -59.32 -36.00 -0.33
C SER A 85 -60.60 -35.52 -1.02
N ALA A 86 -60.64 -34.29 -1.56
CA ALA A 86 -61.77 -33.88 -2.39
C ALA A 86 -61.66 -34.55 -3.75
N HIS A 87 -62.40 -35.64 -3.94
CA HIS A 87 -62.75 -36.19 -5.24
C HIS A 87 -63.06 -35.04 -6.19
N LEU A 88 -62.17 -34.79 -7.16
CA LEU A 88 -62.52 -34.06 -8.37
C LEU A 88 -63.78 -34.73 -8.90
N PRO A 89 -64.91 -34.01 -9.08
CA PRO A 89 -65.98 -34.59 -9.85
C PRO A 89 -65.38 -34.88 -11.21
N ASP A 90 -65.46 -36.16 -11.57
CA ASP A 90 -65.21 -36.68 -12.90
C ASP A 90 -65.66 -35.62 -13.90
N VAL A 91 -64.75 -35.24 -14.80
CA VAL A 91 -65.00 -34.28 -15.87
C VAL A 91 -66.04 -34.92 -16.76
N HIS A 92 -67.28 -34.80 -16.34
CA HIS A 92 -68.45 -35.17 -17.10
C HIS A 92 -68.36 -34.31 -18.35
N GLU A 93 -68.18 -35.01 -19.46
CA GLU A 93 -68.29 -34.56 -20.84
C GLU A 93 -68.41 -33.05 -20.93
N THR A 94 -67.29 -32.41 -21.27
CA THR A 94 -67.26 -31.02 -21.75
C THR A 94 -68.52 -30.80 -22.57
N SER A 95 -69.50 -30.11 -21.98
CA SER A 95 -70.61 -29.56 -22.74
C SER A 95 -69.92 -28.65 -23.73
N SER A 96 -69.67 -29.17 -24.93
CA SER A 96 -69.03 -28.45 -26.00
C SER A 96 -70.07 -27.42 -26.42
N TRP A 97 -70.10 -26.30 -25.69
CA TRP A 97 -70.82 -25.10 -26.08
C TRP A 97 -70.13 -24.62 -27.35
N ARG A 98 -70.45 -25.26 -28.48
CA ARG A 98 -70.06 -24.80 -29.80
C ARG A 98 -70.86 -23.55 -30.04
N PHE A 99 -70.27 -22.42 -29.70
CA PHE A 99 -70.78 -21.12 -30.05
C PHE A 99 -70.63 -20.96 -31.57
N LEU A 100 -71.70 -21.27 -32.32
CA LEU A 100 -71.77 -21.02 -33.76
C LEU A 100 -72.25 -19.59 -33.97
N TYR A 101 -71.35 -18.76 -34.50
CA TYR A 101 -71.63 -17.40 -34.92
C TYR A 101 -71.51 -17.36 -36.45
N ASP A 102 -72.64 -17.44 -37.13
CA ASP A 102 -72.73 -17.62 -38.59
C ASP A 102 -72.82 -16.29 -39.36
N ASN A 103 -72.33 -15.19 -38.77
CA ASN A 103 -72.32 -13.88 -39.42
C ASN A 103 -70.89 -13.49 -39.82
N GLU A 104 -70.72 -12.97 -41.03
CA GLU A 104 -69.43 -12.45 -41.52
C GLU A 104 -68.99 -11.13 -40.85
N VAL A 105 -69.81 -10.57 -39.96
CA VAL A 105 -69.54 -9.32 -39.25
C VAL A 105 -68.89 -9.63 -37.89
N PRO A 106 -67.81 -8.95 -37.47
CA PRO A 106 -67.23 -9.16 -36.14
C PRO A 106 -68.30 -9.09 -35.03
N ILE A 107 -68.19 -9.95 -34.02
CA ILE A 107 -69.17 -10.04 -32.92
C ILE A 107 -69.42 -8.67 -32.27
N LEU A 108 -68.38 -7.84 -32.17
CA LEU A 108 -68.46 -6.47 -31.63
C LEU A 108 -69.22 -5.49 -32.54
N GLY A 109 -69.30 -5.77 -33.84
CA GLY A 109 -69.99 -4.99 -34.86
C GLY A 109 -71.51 -5.19 -34.91
N ASN A 110 -72.05 -6.13 -34.14
CA ASN A 110 -73.50 -6.35 -34.01
C ASN A 110 -73.96 -6.20 -32.55
N PRO A 111 -74.39 -4.99 -32.14
CA PRO A 111 -74.87 -4.72 -30.78
C PRO A 111 -75.99 -5.64 -30.29
N LYS A 112 -76.91 -6.03 -31.17
CA LYS A 112 -78.03 -6.92 -30.81
C LYS A 112 -77.55 -8.35 -30.57
N SER A 113 -76.62 -8.84 -31.39
CA SER A 113 -75.99 -10.15 -31.15
C SER A 113 -75.19 -10.17 -29.84
N LEU A 114 -74.43 -9.12 -29.54
CA LEU A 114 -73.75 -8.99 -28.24
C LEU A 114 -74.73 -9.05 -27.07
N ALA A 115 -75.84 -8.33 -27.16
CA ALA A 115 -76.87 -8.33 -26.13
C ALA A 115 -77.48 -9.73 -25.93
N LEU A 116 -77.73 -10.48 -27.01
CA LEU A 116 -78.21 -11.87 -26.92
C LEU A 116 -77.17 -12.78 -26.24
N ILE A 117 -75.89 -12.62 -26.57
CA ILE A 117 -74.78 -13.37 -25.95
C ILE A 117 -74.69 -13.05 -24.46
N TRP A 118 -74.67 -11.78 -24.10
CA TRP A 118 -74.65 -11.31 -22.71
C TRP A 118 -75.87 -11.76 -21.91
N ARG A 119 -77.05 -11.85 -22.54
CA ARG A 119 -78.24 -12.41 -21.89
C ARG A 119 -78.07 -13.89 -21.57
N LYS A 120 -77.45 -14.64 -22.48
CA LYS A 120 -77.27 -16.09 -22.38
C LYS A 120 -76.18 -16.50 -21.39
N ILE A 121 -75.17 -15.66 -21.17
CA ILE A 121 -74.06 -15.91 -20.23
C ILE A 121 -74.43 -15.60 -18.78
N ARG A 122 -75.59 -14.98 -18.52
CA ARG A 122 -76.03 -14.67 -17.16
C ARG A 122 -76.29 -15.93 -16.32
N GLU A 123 -76.09 -15.75 -15.02
CA GLU A 123 -76.19 -16.80 -14.02
C GLU A 123 -77.60 -17.44 -13.98
N LYS A 124 -77.67 -18.76 -13.80
CA LYS A 124 -78.92 -19.52 -13.70
C LYS A 124 -79.75 -18.98 -12.53
N GLY A 125 -80.99 -18.59 -12.81
CA GLY A 125 -81.93 -18.05 -11.82
C GLY A 125 -82.45 -16.64 -12.14
N TYR A 126 -81.86 -15.95 -13.12
CA TYR A 126 -82.33 -14.66 -13.61
C TYR A 126 -82.88 -14.77 -15.04
N GLU A 127 -84.14 -15.16 -15.19
CA GLU A 127 -84.82 -15.21 -16.50
C GLU A 127 -85.16 -13.79 -16.96
N LEU A 128 -84.34 -13.25 -17.87
CA LEU A 128 -84.65 -12.00 -18.54
C LEU A 128 -85.71 -12.22 -19.64
N PRO A 129 -86.64 -11.27 -19.85
CA PRO A 129 -87.55 -11.30 -20.98
C PRO A 129 -86.82 -11.49 -22.32
N SER A 130 -87.56 -11.96 -23.32
CA SER A 130 -87.04 -12.02 -24.69
C SER A 130 -86.54 -10.63 -25.09
N LEU A 131 -85.42 -10.57 -25.83
CA LEU A 131 -84.76 -9.29 -26.12
C LEU A 131 -85.73 -8.34 -26.84
N GLY A 132 -86.61 -8.85 -27.72
CA GLY A 132 -87.63 -8.05 -28.42
C GLY A 132 -88.77 -7.53 -27.54
N ASP A 133 -89.00 -8.16 -26.38
CA ASP A 133 -90.11 -7.83 -25.46
C ASP A 133 -89.65 -6.95 -24.27
N MET A 134 -88.36 -6.58 -24.21
CA MET A 134 -87.82 -5.71 -23.15
C MET A 134 -88.23 -4.25 -23.35
N ARG A 135 -88.84 -3.63 -22.33
CA ARG A 135 -89.21 -2.20 -22.33
C ARG A 135 -87.99 -1.30 -22.53
N GLU A 136 -86.86 -1.64 -21.90
CA GLU A 136 -85.59 -0.90 -21.98
C GLU A 136 -84.57 -1.54 -22.94
N HIS A 137 -85.04 -2.18 -24.03
CA HIS A 137 -84.21 -2.88 -25.02
C HIS A 137 -82.90 -2.14 -25.38
N ASP A 138 -83.00 -0.86 -25.76
CA ASP A 138 -81.84 -0.10 -26.22
C ASP A 138 -80.82 0.14 -25.11
N ALA A 139 -81.28 0.41 -23.88
CA ALA A 139 -80.39 0.59 -22.73
C ALA A 139 -79.64 -0.71 -22.40
N TYR A 140 -80.31 -1.86 -22.52
CA TYR A 140 -79.70 -3.17 -22.33
C TYR A 140 -78.63 -3.46 -23.39
N VAL A 141 -78.91 -3.15 -24.66
CA VAL A 141 -77.95 -3.29 -25.77
C VAL A 141 -76.72 -2.40 -25.55
N TRP A 142 -76.91 -1.14 -25.16
CA TRP A 142 -75.81 -0.22 -24.85
C TRP A 142 -74.94 -0.70 -23.68
N MET A 143 -75.57 -1.21 -22.61
CA MET A 143 -74.85 -1.84 -21.50
C MET A 143 -74.04 -3.05 -21.96
N ALA A 144 -74.61 -3.93 -22.80
CA ALA A 144 -73.89 -5.10 -23.33
C ALA A 144 -72.67 -4.70 -24.18
N VAL A 145 -72.80 -3.65 -25.00
CA VAL A 145 -71.69 -3.07 -25.78
C VAL A 145 -70.62 -2.46 -24.86
N ALA A 146 -71.03 -1.69 -23.84
CA ALA A 146 -70.10 -1.10 -22.88
C ALA A 146 -69.31 -2.17 -22.10
N ASN A 147 -69.98 -3.24 -21.66
CA ASN A 147 -69.33 -4.37 -21.00
C ASN A 147 -68.36 -5.10 -21.93
N ALA A 148 -68.72 -5.31 -23.21
CA ALA A 148 -67.83 -5.91 -24.19
C ALA A 148 -66.56 -5.07 -24.41
N LYS A 149 -66.69 -3.74 -24.52
CA LYS A 149 -65.54 -2.83 -24.63
C LYS A 149 -64.67 -2.81 -23.38
N ALA A 150 -65.26 -2.87 -22.19
CA ALA A 150 -64.51 -2.96 -20.94
C ALA A 150 -63.73 -4.28 -20.84
N MET A 151 -64.32 -5.38 -21.31
CA MET A 151 -63.65 -6.68 -21.38
C MET A 151 -62.52 -6.69 -22.41
N GLU A 152 -62.71 -6.07 -23.58
CA GLU A 152 -61.67 -5.88 -24.59
C GLU A 152 -60.46 -5.13 -24.02
N ALA A 153 -60.67 -3.98 -23.37
CA ALA A 153 -59.58 -3.23 -22.73
C ALA A 153 -58.88 -4.03 -21.61
N SER A 154 -59.63 -4.86 -20.87
CA SER A 154 -59.06 -5.74 -19.84
C SER A 154 -58.19 -6.84 -20.45
N ASN A 155 -58.61 -7.41 -21.59
CA ASN A 155 -57.85 -8.41 -22.32
C ASN A 155 -56.59 -7.80 -22.94
N GLU A 156 -56.66 -6.58 -23.50
CA GLU A 156 -55.48 -5.86 -23.99
C GLU A 156 -54.47 -5.63 -22.85
N TYR A 157 -54.93 -5.21 -21.67
CA TYR A 157 -54.06 -5.09 -20.49
C TYR A 157 -53.46 -6.44 -20.07
N ALA A 158 -54.27 -7.51 -20.05
CA ALA A 158 -53.79 -8.86 -19.72
C ALA A 158 -52.68 -9.30 -20.68
N THR A 159 -52.87 -9.16 -22.00
CA THR A 159 -51.85 -9.51 -23.01
C THR A 159 -50.57 -8.68 -22.86
N LEU A 160 -50.68 -7.38 -22.55
CA LEU A 160 -49.54 -6.53 -22.26
C LEU A 160 -48.75 -7.03 -21.04
N MET A 161 -49.46 -7.43 -19.97
CA MET A 161 -48.84 -7.93 -18.75
C MET A 161 -48.23 -9.32 -18.94
N GLU A 162 -48.87 -10.22 -19.68
CA GLU A 162 -48.32 -11.53 -20.04
C GLU A 162 -47.03 -11.40 -20.85
N LYS A 163 -47.00 -10.50 -21.84
CA LYS A 163 -45.79 -10.21 -22.60
C LYS A 163 -44.67 -9.68 -21.70
N ARG A 164 -44.98 -8.75 -20.80
CA ARG A 164 -44.00 -8.23 -19.83
C ARG A 164 -43.48 -9.33 -18.91
N LEU A 165 -44.34 -10.24 -18.46
CA LEU A 165 -43.97 -11.36 -17.58
C LEU A 165 -43.08 -12.39 -18.27
N ALA A 166 -43.27 -12.62 -19.58
CA ALA A 166 -42.43 -13.52 -20.36
C ALA A 166 -40.97 -13.06 -20.46
N ASP A 167 -40.72 -11.75 -20.37
CA ASP A 167 -39.39 -11.15 -20.41
C ASP A 167 -38.65 -11.22 -19.05
N PHE A 168 -39.31 -11.65 -17.96
CA PHE A 168 -38.63 -11.77 -16.67
C PHE A 168 -37.73 -13.02 -16.62
N PRO A 169 -36.55 -12.90 -16.02
CA PRO A 169 -35.69 -14.04 -15.74
C PRO A 169 -36.45 -15.11 -14.96
N ARG A 170 -36.22 -16.37 -15.31
CA ARG A 170 -36.80 -17.49 -14.55
C ARG A 170 -36.14 -17.58 -13.18
N LYS A 171 -36.88 -18.13 -12.21
CA LYS A 171 -36.40 -18.29 -10.84
C LYS A 171 -35.06 -19.05 -10.79
N GLU A 172 -34.91 -20.07 -11.62
CA GLU A 172 -33.71 -20.91 -11.69
C GLU A 172 -32.49 -20.12 -12.19
N GLU A 173 -32.69 -19.17 -13.12
CA GLU A 173 -31.62 -18.30 -13.62
C GLU A 173 -31.14 -17.34 -12.51
N VAL A 174 -32.09 -16.75 -11.78
CA VAL A 174 -31.78 -15.86 -10.64
C VAL A 174 -31.05 -16.61 -9.53
N GLU A 175 -31.48 -17.84 -9.22
CA GLU A 175 -30.79 -18.71 -8.25
C GLU A 175 -29.38 -19.09 -8.73
N GLY A 176 -29.20 -19.37 -10.03
CA GLY A 176 -27.88 -19.61 -10.62
C GLY A 176 -26.95 -18.40 -10.52
N HIS A 177 -27.47 -17.19 -10.78
CA HIS A 177 -26.73 -15.94 -10.58
C HIS A 177 -26.33 -15.73 -9.13
N LEU A 178 -27.25 -15.99 -8.18
CA LEU A 178 -26.98 -15.87 -6.75
C LEU A 178 -25.83 -16.81 -6.31
N LEU A 179 -25.85 -18.06 -6.76
CA LEU A 179 -24.81 -19.03 -6.42
C LEU A 179 -23.44 -18.62 -6.99
N THR A 180 -23.42 -18.11 -8.21
CA THR A 180 -22.21 -17.58 -8.85
C THR A 180 -21.64 -16.39 -8.07
N ILE A 181 -22.49 -15.46 -7.64
CA ILE A 181 -22.08 -14.30 -6.83
C ILE A 181 -21.48 -14.76 -5.50
N GLN A 182 -22.10 -15.73 -4.82
CA GLN A 182 -21.57 -16.27 -3.57
C GLN A 182 -20.20 -16.95 -3.77
N GLN A 183 -20.04 -17.73 -4.84
CA GLN A 183 -18.77 -18.37 -5.17
C GLN A 183 -17.68 -17.32 -5.46
N LEU A 184 -17.98 -16.30 -6.27
CA LEU A 184 -17.03 -15.22 -6.57
C LEU A 184 -16.64 -14.44 -5.33
N ARG A 185 -17.59 -14.19 -4.41
CA ARG A 185 -17.32 -13.54 -3.13
C ARG A 185 -16.34 -14.36 -2.28
N GLY A 186 -16.51 -15.68 -2.24
CA GLY A 186 -15.57 -16.58 -1.55
C GLY A 186 -14.17 -16.53 -2.15
N LYS A 187 -14.05 -16.62 -3.48
CA LYS A 187 -12.77 -16.52 -4.20
C LYS A 187 -12.09 -15.16 -3.99
N LEU A 188 -12.85 -14.07 -4.01
CA LEU A 188 -12.35 -12.72 -3.77
C LEU A 188 -11.77 -12.59 -2.35
N SER A 189 -12.47 -13.14 -1.35
CA SER A 189 -11.98 -13.15 0.03
C SER A 189 -10.69 -13.94 0.19
N ALA A 190 -10.57 -15.11 -0.45
CA ALA A 190 -9.34 -15.91 -0.42
C ALA A 190 -8.17 -15.18 -1.09
N ASN A 191 -8.41 -14.57 -2.25
CA ASN A 191 -7.39 -13.79 -2.95
C ASN A 191 -6.91 -12.59 -2.12
N GLU A 192 -7.81 -11.87 -1.46
CA GLU A 192 -7.39 -10.75 -0.60
C GLU A 192 -6.49 -11.22 0.56
N THR A 193 -6.78 -12.39 1.16
CA THR A 193 -5.90 -12.95 2.20
C THR A 193 -4.53 -13.36 1.66
N GLU A 194 -4.47 -13.94 0.46
CA GLU A 194 -3.22 -14.32 -0.19
C GLU A 194 -2.39 -13.08 -0.57
N LYS A 195 -3.04 -12.04 -1.11
CA LYS A 195 -2.40 -10.76 -1.41
C LYS A 195 -1.81 -10.11 -0.16
N VAL A 196 -2.51 -10.17 0.98
CA VAL A 196 -1.98 -9.67 2.26
C VAL A 196 -0.76 -10.49 2.71
N ALA A 197 -0.78 -11.81 2.55
CA ALA A 197 0.36 -12.67 2.88
C ALA A 197 1.58 -12.36 2.00
N ILE A 198 1.40 -12.27 0.68
CA ILE A 198 2.46 -11.91 -0.27
C ILE A 198 3.02 -10.52 0.02
N GLN A 199 2.15 -9.56 0.37
CA GLN A 199 2.59 -8.22 0.73
C GLN A 199 3.46 -8.22 2.00
N ASN A 200 3.08 -9.01 3.00
CA ASN A 200 3.88 -9.18 4.22
C ASN A 200 5.26 -9.80 3.91
N ASP A 201 5.29 -10.86 3.11
CA ASP A 201 6.54 -11.51 2.69
C ASP A 201 7.45 -10.54 1.92
N LEU A 202 6.87 -9.71 1.05
CA LEU A 202 7.61 -8.68 0.32
C LEU A 202 8.22 -7.64 1.27
N ASP A 203 7.47 -7.17 2.25
CA ASP A 203 7.96 -6.18 3.22
C ASP A 203 9.02 -6.78 4.16
N SER A 204 8.83 -8.03 4.57
CA SER A 204 9.82 -8.82 5.32
C SER A 204 11.12 -8.98 4.54
N MET A 205 11.04 -9.32 3.25
CA MET A 205 12.19 -9.47 2.38
C MET A 205 12.94 -8.15 2.19
N LYS A 206 12.24 -7.05 1.93
CA LYS A 206 12.84 -5.70 1.83
C LYS A 206 13.58 -5.34 3.11
N GLU A 207 12.99 -5.57 4.28
CA GLU A 207 13.60 -5.28 5.58
C GLU A 207 14.83 -6.17 5.84
N ASN A 208 14.79 -7.44 5.46
CA ASN A 208 15.94 -8.32 5.57
C ASN A 208 17.11 -7.85 4.70
N HIS A 209 16.85 -7.54 3.43
CA HIS A 209 17.86 -7.04 2.52
C HIS A 209 18.47 -5.71 2.98
N ARG A 210 17.62 -4.80 3.50
CA ARG A 210 18.08 -3.55 4.11
C ARG A 210 19.03 -3.78 5.28
N ARG A 211 18.73 -4.75 6.15
CA ARG A 211 19.60 -5.12 7.28
C ARG A 211 20.90 -5.77 6.80
N GLU A 212 20.84 -6.61 5.78
CA GLU A 212 21.99 -7.28 5.21
C GLU A 212 23.00 -6.27 4.61
N ILE A 213 22.54 -5.32 3.79
CA ILE A 213 23.40 -4.27 3.23
C ILE A 213 24.06 -3.47 4.35
N LYS A 214 23.27 -2.99 5.32
CA LYS A 214 23.78 -2.24 6.47
C LYS A 214 24.81 -3.05 7.28
N GLY A 215 24.59 -4.37 7.39
CA GLY A 215 25.51 -5.30 8.03
C GLY A 215 26.84 -5.39 7.29
N ARG A 216 26.79 -5.60 5.96
CA ARG A 216 27.99 -5.68 5.10
C ARG A 216 28.80 -4.38 5.14
N ASP A 217 28.14 -3.23 5.05
CA ASP A 217 28.80 -1.92 5.14
C ASP A 217 29.52 -1.72 6.48
N ALA A 218 28.88 -2.14 7.58
CA ALA A 218 29.48 -2.05 8.91
C ALA A 218 30.72 -2.94 9.05
N VAL A 219 30.72 -4.12 8.43
CA VAL A 219 31.88 -5.03 8.40
C VAL A 219 33.00 -4.44 7.54
N ALA A 220 32.70 -4.03 6.31
CA ALA A 220 33.68 -3.43 5.40
C ALA A 220 34.36 -2.18 6.00
N ARG A 221 33.59 -1.32 6.68
CA ARG A 221 34.15 -0.15 7.40
C ARG A 221 35.08 -0.55 8.55
N LYS A 222 34.76 -1.62 9.29
CA LYS A 222 35.63 -2.12 10.36
C LYS A 222 36.93 -2.68 9.80
N GLU A 223 36.85 -3.47 8.73
CA GLU A 223 38.02 -4.05 8.05
C GLU A 223 38.92 -2.95 7.48
N ARG A 224 38.36 -1.96 6.76
CA ARG A 224 39.10 -0.79 6.27
C ARG A 224 39.82 -0.04 7.40
N ASN A 225 39.14 0.15 8.54
CA ASN A 225 39.74 0.81 9.71
C ASN A 225 40.88 -0.02 10.32
N LEU A 226 40.73 -1.35 10.37
CA LEU A 226 41.80 -2.25 10.83
C LEU A 226 42.99 -2.21 9.88
N ALA A 227 42.76 -2.30 8.56
CA ALA A 227 43.81 -2.21 7.55
C ALA A 227 44.57 -0.87 7.65
N ARG A 228 43.85 0.26 7.78
CA ARG A 228 44.48 1.58 7.95
C ARG A 228 45.34 1.66 9.22
N ARG A 229 44.87 1.11 10.33
CA ARG A 229 45.65 1.05 11.58
C ARG A 229 46.87 0.15 11.44
N SER A 230 46.75 -0.98 10.75
CA SER A 230 47.88 -1.87 10.47
C SER A 230 48.94 -1.13 9.66
N LEU A 231 48.54 -0.49 8.56
CA LEU A 231 49.44 0.26 7.71
C LEU A 231 50.16 1.38 8.47
N THR A 232 49.43 2.11 9.34
CA THR A 232 50.02 3.17 10.17
C THR A 232 51.12 2.60 11.09
N ARG A 233 50.88 1.44 11.71
CA ARG A 233 51.87 0.78 12.58
C ARG A 233 53.12 0.35 11.80
N GLU A 234 52.95 -0.17 10.59
CA GLU A 234 54.08 -0.54 9.74
C GLU A 234 54.95 0.68 9.39
N TYR A 235 54.32 1.80 9.01
CA TYR A 235 55.05 3.05 8.77
C TYR A 235 55.73 3.59 10.03
N ASP A 236 55.07 3.55 11.19
CA ASP A 236 55.66 3.96 12.46
C ASP A 236 56.90 3.12 12.81
N ALA A 237 56.87 1.81 12.53
CA ALA A 237 58.01 0.92 12.71
C ALA A 237 59.18 1.29 11.78
N VAL A 238 58.92 1.54 10.49
CA VAL A 238 59.95 2.02 9.55
C VAL A 238 60.54 3.35 10.01
N LEU A 239 59.70 4.30 10.44
CA LEU A 239 60.16 5.58 10.96
C LEU A 239 61.04 5.44 12.21
N ALA A 240 60.74 4.50 13.09
CA ALA A 240 61.58 4.21 14.26
C ALA A 240 62.98 3.72 13.85
N VAL A 241 63.08 2.81 12.87
CA VAL A 241 64.35 2.31 12.33
C VAL A 241 65.15 3.44 11.66
N VAL A 242 64.49 4.28 10.86
CA VAL A 242 65.14 5.43 10.20
C VAL A 242 65.72 6.39 11.24
N LYS A 243 64.97 6.69 12.31
CA LYS A 243 65.43 7.56 13.40
C LYS A 243 66.65 6.98 14.11
N ASP A 244 66.65 5.68 14.42
CA ASP A 244 67.79 5.00 15.04
C ASP A 244 69.05 5.04 14.16
N LYS A 245 68.91 4.72 12.86
CA LYS A 245 70.02 4.82 11.90
C LYS A 245 70.59 6.23 11.80
N LEU A 246 69.72 7.25 11.73
CA LEU A 246 70.14 8.64 11.68
C LEU A 246 70.89 9.06 12.94
N GLN A 247 70.42 8.63 14.11
CA GLN A 247 71.07 8.92 15.38
C GLN A 247 72.47 8.27 15.45
N LYS A 248 72.61 7.00 15.06
CA LYS A 248 73.91 6.32 14.97
C LYS A 248 74.86 7.01 14.01
N LYS A 249 74.37 7.42 12.83
CA LYS A 249 75.20 8.14 11.85
C LYS A 249 75.70 9.49 12.38
N LYS A 250 74.88 10.18 13.18
CA LYS A 250 75.28 11.42 13.85
C LYS A 250 76.41 11.19 14.86
N GLU A 251 76.38 10.07 15.59
CA GLU A 251 77.43 9.68 16.54
C GLU A 251 78.73 9.31 15.82
N GLU A 252 78.63 8.53 14.74
CA GLU A 252 79.76 8.21 13.85
C GLU A 252 80.44 9.49 13.34
N SER A 253 79.67 10.42 12.75
CA SER A 253 80.23 11.67 12.24
C SER A 253 80.83 12.55 13.35
N ALA A 254 80.27 12.53 14.56
CA ALA A 254 80.85 13.26 15.69
C ALA A 254 82.19 12.65 16.15
N ALA A 255 82.31 11.32 16.15
CA ALA A 255 83.57 10.63 16.43
C ALA A 255 84.62 10.88 15.34
N GLU A 256 84.21 10.83 14.06
CA GLU A 256 85.06 11.11 12.91
C GLU A 256 85.65 12.52 12.96
N ILE A 257 84.83 13.54 13.26
CA ILE A 257 85.29 14.93 13.39
C ILE A 257 86.37 15.05 14.46
N ARG A 258 86.18 14.42 15.64
CA ARG A 258 87.17 14.46 16.73
C ARG A 258 88.48 13.79 16.35
N LEU A 259 88.40 12.66 15.65
CA LEU A 259 89.57 11.95 15.14
C LEU A 259 90.34 12.79 14.12
N GLN A 260 89.63 13.39 13.15
CA GLN A 260 90.22 14.27 12.14
C GLN A 260 90.86 15.52 12.78
N GLU A 261 90.25 16.10 13.82
CA GLU A 261 90.83 17.23 14.56
C GLU A 261 92.17 16.86 15.22
N VAL A 262 92.24 15.72 15.91
CA VAL A 262 93.50 15.27 16.54
C VAL A 262 94.56 14.96 15.48
N ARG A 263 94.18 14.32 14.36
CA ARG A 263 95.08 14.09 13.22
C ARG A 263 95.67 15.40 12.67
N ALA A 264 94.82 16.40 12.44
CA ALA A 264 95.26 17.72 11.96
C ALA A 264 96.17 18.43 12.97
N ARG A 265 95.92 18.31 14.29
CA ARG A 265 96.79 18.85 15.33
C ARG A 265 98.15 18.16 15.36
N ILE A 266 98.19 16.84 15.22
CA ILE A 266 99.43 16.08 15.13
C ILE A 266 100.24 16.53 13.91
N GLU A 267 99.61 16.60 12.74
CA GLU A 267 100.24 17.05 11.50
C GLU A 267 100.87 18.44 11.64
N ALA A 268 100.11 19.41 12.17
CA ALA A 268 100.62 20.76 12.43
C ALA A 268 101.79 20.77 13.42
N LEU A 269 101.71 20.02 14.53
CA LEU A 269 102.80 19.95 15.51
C LEU A 269 104.04 19.23 14.98
N THR A 270 103.87 18.23 14.12
CA THR A 270 105.00 17.59 13.43
C THR A 270 105.70 18.53 12.46
N GLU A 271 104.96 19.44 11.81
CA GLU A 271 105.57 20.48 10.97
C GLU A 271 106.36 21.48 11.83
N TYR A 272 105.82 21.89 12.99
CA TYR A 272 106.54 22.75 13.93
C TYR A 272 107.80 22.08 14.51
N SER A 273 107.76 20.80 14.88
CA SER A 273 108.91 20.12 15.48
C SER A 273 110.11 20.02 14.53
N VAL A 274 109.88 19.93 13.21
CA VAL A 274 110.93 20.05 12.18
C VAL A 274 111.68 21.39 12.26
N GLY A 275 111.02 22.44 12.75
CA GLY A 275 111.61 23.76 13.02
C GLY A 275 112.49 23.86 14.28
N GLY A 276 112.71 22.76 15.00
CA GLY A 276 113.64 22.70 16.15
C GLY A 276 113.00 22.88 17.54
N PHE A 277 111.68 22.75 17.67
CA PHE A 277 110.97 22.81 18.96
C PHE A 277 110.88 21.44 19.65
N GLU A 278 111.02 21.39 20.97
CA GLU A 278 110.87 20.16 21.78
C GLU A 278 109.38 19.82 22.02
N LEU A 279 108.75 19.11 21.07
CA LEU A 279 107.31 18.76 21.11
C LEU A 279 107.03 17.25 21.21
N GLU A 280 108.06 16.42 21.38
CA GLU A 280 107.97 14.95 21.31
C GLU A 280 107.01 14.35 22.35
N GLU A 281 107.02 14.88 23.58
CA GLU A 281 106.14 14.38 24.66
C GLU A 281 104.65 14.64 24.37
N GLU A 282 104.32 15.82 23.84
CA GLU A 282 102.94 16.16 23.45
C GLU A 282 102.50 15.39 22.21
N LEU A 283 103.40 15.18 21.24
CA LEU A 283 103.15 14.31 20.09
C LEU A 283 102.86 12.88 20.54
N GLY A 284 103.63 12.32 21.48
CA GLY A 284 103.36 11.01 22.09
C GLY A 284 101.96 10.92 22.70
N ARG A 285 101.59 11.91 23.54
CA ARG A 285 100.24 11.98 24.13
C ARG A 285 99.12 12.06 23.08
N LEU A 286 99.32 12.84 22.03
CA LEU A 286 98.32 12.98 20.96
C LEU A 286 98.21 11.72 20.11
N ARG A 287 99.32 10.98 19.89
CA ARG A 287 99.31 9.67 19.20
C ARG A 287 98.52 8.63 19.99
N ASP A 288 98.70 8.56 21.30
CA ASP A 288 97.89 7.68 22.15
C ASP A 288 96.39 8.05 22.08
N ARG A 289 96.10 9.35 22.03
CA ARG A 289 94.72 9.86 21.88
C ARG A 289 94.14 9.60 20.50
N GLU A 290 94.94 9.68 19.44
CA GLU A 290 94.55 9.29 18.08
C GLU A 290 94.11 7.83 18.04
N ILE A 291 94.89 6.93 18.65
CA ILE A 291 94.55 5.50 18.74
C ILE A 291 93.23 5.29 19.48
N SER A 292 93.03 5.97 20.61
CA SER A 292 91.76 5.87 21.36
C SER A 292 90.56 6.37 20.54
N LEU A 293 90.69 7.49 19.84
CA LEU A 293 89.61 8.05 19.02
C LEU A 293 89.35 7.25 17.74
N ASP A 294 90.37 6.59 17.19
CA ASP A 294 90.22 5.68 16.06
C ASP A 294 89.41 4.43 16.44
N LEU A 295 89.62 3.92 17.67
CA LEU A 295 88.77 2.88 18.25
C LEU A 295 87.34 3.38 18.49
N ASP A 296 87.16 4.57 19.06
CA ASP A 296 85.83 5.16 19.28
C ASP A 296 85.06 5.37 17.96
N TYR A 297 85.74 5.86 16.93
CA TYR A 297 85.18 5.98 15.58
C TYR A 297 84.80 4.62 15.00
N SER A 298 85.69 3.64 15.12
CA SER A 298 85.43 2.27 14.63
C SER A 298 84.23 1.63 15.33
N LEU A 299 84.04 1.88 16.64
CA LEU A 299 82.89 1.42 17.41
C LEU A 299 81.59 2.12 17.01
N ALA A 300 81.66 3.41 16.69
CA ALA A 300 80.51 4.20 16.24
C ALA A 300 80.17 3.98 14.75
N SER A 301 81.09 3.41 13.97
CA SER A 301 80.97 3.28 12.53
C SER A 301 79.81 2.37 12.11
N VAL A 302 78.97 2.87 11.20
CA VAL A 302 77.79 2.15 10.70
C VAL A 302 78.11 1.55 9.31
N SER A 303 78.12 0.21 9.19
CA SER A 303 78.49 -0.49 7.94
C SER A 303 77.63 -0.16 6.71
N ASP A 304 76.37 0.23 6.88
CA ASP A 304 75.50 0.62 5.76
C ASP A 304 74.44 1.65 6.20
N PRO A 305 74.67 2.95 5.98
CA PRO A 305 73.70 3.99 6.29
C PRO A 305 72.55 4.07 5.27
N SER A 306 72.58 3.27 4.21
CA SER A 306 71.62 3.38 3.12
C SER A 306 70.20 3.06 3.57
N LEU A 307 69.26 3.86 3.08
CA LEU A 307 67.82 3.64 3.23
C LEU A 307 67.26 2.72 2.13
N SER A 308 68.07 2.40 1.11
CA SER A 308 67.70 1.58 -0.05
C SER A 308 67.31 0.14 0.29
N ARG A 309 67.65 -0.34 1.49
CA ARG A 309 67.31 -1.69 1.99
C ARG A 309 66.13 -1.69 2.98
N LEU A 310 65.43 -0.57 3.15
CA LEU A 310 64.23 -0.54 3.99
C LEU A 310 63.05 -1.14 3.23
N GLU A 311 62.44 -2.16 3.82
CA GLU A 311 61.17 -2.70 3.35
C GLU A 311 60.07 -1.68 3.64
N LEU A 312 59.55 -1.06 2.58
CA LEU A 312 58.43 -0.15 2.70
C LEU A 312 57.13 -0.95 2.61
N PRO A 313 56.09 -0.57 3.40
CA PRO A 313 54.80 -1.21 3.31
C PRO A 313 54.23 -1.08 1.89
N GLU A 314 53.77 -2.18 1.31
CA GLU A 314 53.17 -2.20 -0.02
C GLU A 314 51.76 -1.58 0.04
N VAL A 315 51.56 -0.51 -0.71
CA VAL A 315 50.25 0.15 -0.86
C VAL A 315 49.68 -0.25 -2.20
N SER A 316 48.72 -1.18 -2.22
CA SER A 316 47.98 -1.50 -3.44
C SER A 316 47.13 -0.29 -3.86
N GLY A 317 47.38 0.24 -5.05
CA GLY A 317 46.72 1.43 -5.59
C GLY A 317 45.28 1.22 -6.08
N ASP A 318 44.72 0.03 -5.91
CA ASP A 318 43.47 -0.39 -6.59
C ASP A 318 42.17 0.09 -5.90
N SER A 319 42.25 1.05 -4.98
CA SER A 319 41.12 1.50 -4.14
C SER A 319 40.82 3.00 -4.26
N VAL A 320 41.02 3.60 -5.44
CA VAL A 320 40.42 4.91 -5.74
C VAL A 320 39.00 4.65 -6.24
N ASP A 321 38.04 4.80 -5.33
CA ASP A 321 36.60 4.76 -5.62
C ASP A 321 36.27 5.74 -6.77
N GLN A 322 36.01 5.22 -7.97
CA GLN A 322 35.39 5.97 -9.08
C GLN A 322 33.89 6.15 -8.78
N GLU A 323 33.57 6.95 -7.77
CA GLU A 323 32.18 7.30 -7.44
C GLU A 323 31.98 8.82 -7.55
N TRP A 324 32.33 9.39 -8.71
CA TRP A 324 31.99 10.77 -9.04
C TRP A 324 31.83 10.92 -10.56
N CYS A 325 30.71 10.48 -11.11
CA CYS A 325 30.12 11.00 -12.36
C CYS A 325 28.76 10.33 -12.57
N GLU A 326 27.69 10.96 -12.08
CA GLU A 326 26.39 11.08 -12.74
C GLU A 326 25.47 11.91 -11.82
N SER A 327 25.27 13.17 -12.22
CA SER A 327 24.22 14.06 -11.74
C SER A 327 23.36 14.45 -12.94
#